data_AF-A0AAV1JBX9-F1
#
_entry.id   AF-A0AAV1JBX9-F1
#
_cell.length_a   1.000
_cell.length_b   1.000
_cell.length_c   1.000
_cell.angle_alpha   90.00
_cell.angle_beta   90.00
_cell.angle_gamma   90.00
#
_symmetry.space_group_name_H-M   'P 1'
#
loop_
_entity.id
_entity.type
_entity.pdbx_description
1 polymer ?
#
loop_
_entity_poly.entity_id
_entity_poly.type
_entity_poly.pdbx_seq_one_letter_code
_entity_poly.pdbx_strand_id
1 'polypeptide(L)'
;MFRLFIFSFLFVTFVTSEQSDKYCDGYKSDFNIRKAVGRWHVVAIIPDTNFSNKFDNVTCYQVDFSEVDEASLKWMITQRFGRPAEEIIDSEPGEVIRIRYHTEEPFDIWSKAVKELKGCYRQLIDLTSNETEIHLAKTLNSPMLLHILDTGYGPFLIQKLWGRLSAVVYRREPGTAIDKLRPVKEFLSLYRGTVEKPKLCNALQVSRPDSVINNKDKILQ
;
A
#
# COMPACT_ATOMS: atom_id res chain seq x y z
N MET A 1 57.54 38.08 27.56
CA MET A 1 56.60 38.31 26.43
C MET A 1 55.73 37.06 26.30
N PHE A 2 54.57 37.03 26.94
CA PHE A 2 53.67 35.85 26.98
C PHE A 2 52.76 35.89 25.74
N ARG A 3 52.77 34.83 24.92
CA ARG A 3 51.73 34.60 23.91
C ARG A 3 50.95 33.35 24.31
N LEU A 4 49.75 33.57 24.85
CA LEU A 4 48.79 32.51 25.15
C LEU A 4 48.00 32.23 23.85
N PHE A 5 48.18 31.06 23.25
CA PHE A 5 47.35 30.58 22.16
C PHE A 5 46.03 30.04 22.74
N ILE A 6 44.91 30.72 22.49
CA ILE A 6 43.58 30.23 22.81
C ILE A 6 43.16 29.28 21.68
N PHE A 7 43.25 27.97 21.91
CA PHE A 7 42.63 26.96 21.06
C PHE A 7 41.14 26.88 21.41
N SER A 8 40.29 27.49 20.59
CA SER A 8 38.84 27.26 20.64
C SER A 8 38.54 25.90 20.01
N PHE A 9 38.32 24.88 20.83
CA PHE A 9 37.82 23.59 20.39
C PHE A 9 36.31 23.70 20.17
N LEU A 10 35.92 23.94 18.92
CA LEU A 10 34.54 23.76 18.44
C LEU A 10 34.21 22.26 18.54
N PHE A 11 33.60 21.84 19.65
CA PHE A 11 32.90 20.56 19.73
C PHE A 11 31.68 20.63 18.82
N VAL A 12 31.85 20.24 17.56
CA VAL A 12 30.73 19.87 16.70
C VAL A 12 30.20 18.55 17.24
N THR A 13 29.13 18.61 18.02
CA THR A 13 28.34 17.42 18.33
C THR A 13 27.70 16.96 17.04
N PHE A 14 28.32 15.98 16.38
CA PHE A 14 27.64 15.20 15.37
C PHE A 14 26.48 14.48 16.07
N VAL A 15 25.26 15.03 15.94
CA VAL A 15 24.04 14.30 16.23
C VAL A 15 23.92 13.26 15.14
N THR A 16 24.52 12.09 15.35
CA THR A 16 24.17 10.90 14.59
C THR A 16 22.74 10.56 14.95
N SER A 17 21.81 10.86 14.06
CA SER A 17 20.44 10.35 14.13
C SER A 17 20.52 8.83 14.09
N GLU A 18 20.49 8.19 15.24
CA GLU A 18 20.36 6.75 15.39
C GLU A 18 18.95 6.39 14.94
N GLN A 19 18.81 6.15 13.63
CA GLN A 19 17.56 5.73 13.02
C GLN A 19 17.27 4.31 13.52
N SER A 20 16.51 4.21 14.61
CA SER A 20 16.14 2.95 15.23
C SER A 20 15.54 1.98 14.19
N ASP A 21 16.14 0.79 14.07
CA ASP A 21 15.78 -0.31 13.15
C ASP A 21 14.34 -0.87 13.30
N LYS A 22 13.48 -0.22 14.11
CA LYS A 22 12.10 -0.65 14.39
C LYS A 22 11.03 0.13 13.61
N TYR A 23 11.44 1.14 12.85
CA TYR A 23 10.53 2.06 12.20
C TYR A 23 10.61 1.95 10.67
N CYS A 24 9.47 1.69 10.05
CA CYS A 24 9.33 1.82 8.60
C CYS A 24 9.02 3.29 8.31
N ASP A 25 10.06 4.11 8.09
CA ASP A 25 9.97 5.57 7.88
C ASP A 25 9.18 6.30 8.99
N GLY A 26 9.57 6.05 10.24
CA GLY A 26 8.93 6.64 11.43
C GLY A 26 7.67 5.92 11.94
N TYR A 27 7.20 4.86 11.26
CA TYR A 27 6.05 4.08 11.71
C TYR A 27 6.43 2.83 12.50
N LYS A 28 5.82 2.66 13.67
CA LYS A 28 5.97 1.45 14.50
C LYS A 28 5.44 0.24 13.74
N SER A 29 6.27 -0.79 13.68
CA SER A 29 6.05 -2.02 12.93
C SER A 29 5.56 -3.16 13.87
N ASP A 30 4.26 -3.17 14.20
CA ASP A 30 3.63 -4.28 14.96
C ASP A 30 2.44 -4.93 14.25
N PHE A 31 2.40 -4.75 12.92
CA PHE A 31 1.36 -5.31 12.06
C PHE A 31 1.31 -6.84 12.13
N ASN A 32 0.09 -7.38 12.15
CA ASN A 32 -0.18 -8.81 12.09
C ASN A 32 -0.89 -9.13 10.78
N ILE A 33 -0.15 -9.73 9.83
CA ILE A 33 -0.68 -10.06 8.50
C ILE A 33 -1.91 -10.97 8.55
N ARG A 34 -2.01 -11.86 9.54
CA ARG A 34 -3.12 -12.82 9.63
C ARG A 34 -4.45 -12.12 9.81
N LYS A 35 -4.45 -10.95 10.46
CA LYS A 35 -5.66 -10.11 10.57
C LYS A 35 -6.04 -9.44 9.24
N ALA A 36 -5.08 -9.23 8.34
CA ALA A 36 -5.30 -8.62 7.03
C ALA A 36 -5.67 -9.65 5.95
N VAL A 37 -5.35 -10.93 6.11
CA VAL A 37 -5.73 -11.97 5.13
C VAL A 37 -7.24 -11.96 4.85
N GLY A 38 -7.57 -12.21 3.59
CA GLY A 38 -8.93 -12.27 3.07
C GLY A 38 -9.36 -11.01 2.33
N ARG A 39 -10.67 -10.90 2.15
CA ARG A 39 -11.30 -9.87 1.32
C ARG A 39 -11.45 -8.53 2.02
N TRP A 40 -11.22 -7.47 1.26
CA TRP A 40 -11.39 -6.09 1.65
C TRP A 40 -11.95 -5.26 0.49
N HIS A 41 -12.61 -4.16 0.82
CA HIS A 41 -13.17 -3.21 -0.12
C HIS A 41 -12.55 -1.84 0.14
N VAL A 42 -12.09 -1.17 -0.91
CA VAL A 42 -11.72 0.24 -0.80
C VAL A 42 -12.96 1.02 -0.41
N VAL A 43 -12.86 1.87 0.61
CA VAL A 43 -13.96 2.74 1.04
C VAL A 43 -13.59 4.21 0.98
N ALA A 44 -12.29 4.53 1.02
CA ALA A 44 -11.81 5.89 0.88
C ALA A 44 -10.33 5.94 0.47
N ILE A 45 -9.95 7.09 -0.07
CA ILE A 45 -8.56 7.50 -0.23
C ILE A 45 -8.33 8.77 0.59
N ILE A 46 -7.17 8.85 1.21
CA ILE A 46 -6.69 10.06 1.86
C ILE A 46 -5.52 10.57 1.00
N PRO A 47 -5.72 11.66 0.25
CA PRO A 47 -4.69 12.16 -0.64
C PRO A 47 -3.55 12.79 0.14
N ASP A 48 -2.41 12.97 -0.52
CA ASP A 48 -1.39 13.91 -0.06
C ASP A 48 -1.84 15.33 -0.39
N THR A 49 -1.49 16.29 0.46
CA THR A 49 -1.87 17.71 0.33
C THR A 49 -1.54 18.27 -1.06
N ASN A 50 -0.43 17.82 -1.65
CA ASN A 50 0.04 18.28 -2.96
C ASN A 50 -0.73 17.68 -4.15
N PHE A 51 -1.60 16.69 -3.93
CA PHE A 51 -2.26 15.92 -4.97
C PHE A 51 -3.77 15.75 -4.75
N SER A 52 -4.36 16.52 -3.84
CA SER A 52 -5.77 16.38 -3.44
C SER A 52 -6.77 16.47 -4.60
N ASN A 53 -6.48 17.29 -5.61
CA ASN A 53 -7.31 17.48 -6.80
C ASN A 53 -7.29 16.29 -7.79
N LYS A 54 -6.36 15.34 -7.65
CA LYS A 54 -6.28 14.16 -8.53
C LYS A 54 -7.20 13.02 -8.08
N PHE A 55 -7.84 13.15 -6.92
CA PHE A 55 -8.63 12.10 -6.28
C PHE A 55 -10.09 12.49 -6.09
N ASP A 56 -10.63 13.30 -6.99
CA ASP A 56 -12.06 13.68 -6.94
C ASP A 56 -12.98 12.51 -7.26
N ASN A 57 -12.53 11.57 -8.11
CA ASN A 57 -13.22 10.31 -8.40
C ASN A 57 -12.40 9.14 -7.83
N VAL A 58 -12.82 8.62 -6.69
CA VAL A 58 -12.21 7.43 -6.07
C VAL A 58 -12.99 6.20 -6.52
N THR A 59 -12.33 5.32 -7.30
CA THR A 59 -12.90 4.05 -7.74
C THR A 59 -13.07 3.10 -6.56
N CYS A 60 -14.28 2.56 -6.37
CA CYS A 60 -14.51 1.46 -5.44
C CYS A 60 -14.12 0.14 -6.12
N TYR A 61 -13.20 -0.60 -5.52
CA TYR A 61 -12.88 -1.96 -5.94
C TYR A 61 -12.58 -2.85 -4.74
N GLN A 62 -12.63 -4.15 -5.00
CA GLN A 62 -12.32 -5.18 -4.02
C GLN A 62 -10.87 -5.60 -4.16
N VAL A 63 -10.25 -5.96 -3.04
CA VAL A 63 -8.91 -6.56 -2.97
C VAL A 63 -8.91 -7.77 -2.06
N ASP A 64 -8.17 -8.81 -2.44
CA ASP A 64 -7.91 -9.97 -1.57
C ASP A 64 -6.44 -9.99 -1.16
N PHE A 65 -6.19 -10.00 0.14
CA PHE A 65 -4.85 -10.17 0.72
C PHE A 65 -4.63 -11.65 1.05
N SER A 66 -3.51 -12.21 0.61
CA SER A 66 -3.11 -13.59 0.89
C SER A 66 -1.68 -13.64 1.41
N GLU A 67 -1.42 -14.44 2.43
CA GLU A 67 -0.06 -14.86 2.79
C GLU A 67 0.38 -15.92 1.78
N VAL A 68 1.61 -15.78 1.28
CA VAL A 68 2.19 -16.74 0.34
C VAL A 68 3.58 -17.10 0.81
N ASP A 69 4.00 -18.34 0.54
CA ASP A 69 5.35 -18.76 0.86
C ASP A 69 6.36 -18.20 -0.16
N GLU A 70 7.62 -18.05 0.29
CA GLU A 70 8.67 -17.51 -0.55
C GLU A 70 9.03 -18.41 -1.74
N ALA A 71 8.83 -19.73 -1.64
CA ALA A 71 9.11 -20.65 -2.74
C ALA A 71 8.13 -20.44 -3.89
N SER A 72 6.85 -20.18 -3.60
CA SER A 72 5.83 -19.78 -4.57
C SER A 72 6.20 -18.47 -5.28
N LEU A 73 6.70 -17.47 -4.55
CA LEU A 73 7.21 -16.23 -5.15
C LEU A 73 8.40 -16.51 -6.09
N LYS A 74 9.39 -17.28 -5.62
CA LYS A 74 10.57 -17.68 -6.40
C LYS A 74 10.17 -18.42 -7.68
N TRP A 75 9.25 -19.38 -7.56
CA TRP A 75 8.73 -20.13 -8.70
C TRP A 75 8.02 -19.22 -9.70
N MET A 76 7.14 -18.32 -9.24
CA MET A 76 6.42 -17.40 -10.11
C MET A 76 7.38 -16.47 -10.87
N ILE A 77 8.36 -15.87 -10.18
CA ILE A 77 9.41 -15.06 -10.82
C ILE A 77 10.13 -15.87 -11.88
N THR A 78 10.46 -17.12 -11.56
CA THR A 78 11.18 -18.00 -12.47
C THR A 78 10.38 -18.29 -13.74
N GLN A 79 9.08 -18.57 -13.59
CA GLN A 79 8.20 -18.84 -14.73
C GLN A 79 8.00 -17.62 -15.64
N ARG A 80 7.95 -16.41 -15.07
CA ARG A 80 7.70 -15.19 -15.84
C ARG A 80 8.95 -14.57 -16.45
N PHE A 81 10.07 -14.58 -15.73
CA PHE A 81 11.26 -13.80 -16.09
C PHE A 81 12.50 -14.68 -16.32
N GLY A 82 12.38 -16.00 -16.20
CA GLY A 82 13.51 -16.91 -16.36
C GLY A 82 14.34 -16.99 -15.08
N ARG A 83 15.62 -16.60 -15.10
CA ARG A 83 16.42 -16.63 -13.86
C ARG A 83 16.07 -15.43 -12.98
N PRO A 84 15.68 -15.63 -11.72
CA PRO A 84 15.50 -14.51 -10.81
C PRO A 84 16.80 -13.72 -10.68
N ALA A 85 16.75 -12.41 -10.92
CA ALA A 85 17.86 -11.54 -10.51
C ALA A 85 17.95 -11.57 -8.98
N GLU A 86 19.17 -11.75 -8.44
CA GLU A 86 19.43 -11.73 -6.98
C GLU A 86 18.90 -10.45 -6.31
N GLU A 87 18.74 -9.37 -7.08
CA GLU A 87 18.21 -8.08 -6.64
C GLU A 87 16.69 -8.10 -6.31
N ILE A 88 15.93 -9.06 -6.88
CA ILE A 88 14.47 -9.17 -6.72
C ILE A 88 14.11 -10.04 -5.51
N ILE A 89 14.92 -11.04 -5.23
CA ILE A 89 14.77 -11.92 -4.08
C ILE A 89 15.98 -11.66 -3.20
N ASP A 90 15.88 -10.71 -2.28
CA ASP A 90 16.82 -10.66 -1.15
C ASP A 90 16.95 -12.07 -0.60
N SER A 91 18.19 -12.55 -0.46
CA SER A 91 18.49 -13.92 -0.03
C SER A 91 17.96 -14.26 1.36
N GLU A 92 17.60 -13.23 2.13
CA GLU A 92 17.07 -13.36 3.47
C GLU A 92 15.57 -13.72 3.47
N PRO A 93 15.15 -14.67 4.31
CA PRO A 93 13.75 -15.07 4.42
C PRO A 93 12.90 -13.92 4.94
N GLY A 94 11.69 -13.79 4.38
CA GLY A 94 10.74 -12.75 4.79
C GLY A 94 9.31 -13.14 4.43
N GLU A 95 8.35 -12.56 5.14
CA GLU A 95 6.94 -12.75 4.86
C GLU A 95 6.60 -12.21 3.47
N VAL A 96 5.87 -12.99 2.67
CA VAL A 96 5.42 -12.59 1.34
C VAL A 96 3.90 -12.48 1.34
N ILE A 97 3.41 -11.41 0.75
CA ILE A 97 1.99 -11.15 0.58
C ILE A 97 1.66 -11.00 -0.89
N ARG A 98 0.51 -11.54 -1.27
CA ARG A 98 -0.12 -11.28 -2.57
C ARG A 98 -1.37 -10.45 -2.34
N ILE A 99 -1.47 -9.36 -3.09
CA ILE A 99 -2.64 -8.48 -3.11
C ILE A 99 -3.26 -8.60 -4.48
N ARG A 100 -4.45 -9.21 -4.55
CA ARG A 100 -5.22 -9.33 -5.79
C ARG A 100 -6.23 -8.21 -5.90
N TYR A 101 -6.09 -7.36 -6.89
CA TYR A 101 -7.00 -6.28 -7.24
C TYR A 101 -8.09 -6.79 -8.18
N HIS A 102 -9.36 -6.60 -7.79
CA HIS A 102 -10.53 -6.99 -8.58
C HIS A 102 -11.10 -5.77 -9.29
N THR A 103 -10.44 -5.40 -10.38
CA THR A 103 -10.86 -4.39 -11.37
C THR A 103 -11.48 -5.06 -12.59
N GLU A 104 -11.87 -4.29 -13.61
CA GLU A 104 -12.34 -4.84 -14.89
C GLU A 104 -11.32 -5.83 -15.49
N GLU A 105 -10.03 -5.48 -15.36
CA GLU A 105 -8.90 -6.36 -15.62
C GLU A 105 -8.18 -6.66 -14.30
N PRO A 106 -8.45 -7.81 -13.65
CA PRO A 106 -7.86 -8.14 -12.36
C PRO A 106 -6.35 -8.37 -12.43
N PHE A 107 -5.63 -7.99 -11.38
CA PHE A 107 -4.18 -8.15 -11.30
C PHE A 107 -3.66 -8.41 -9.90
N ASP A 108 -2.47 -8.99 -9.81
CA ASP A 108 -1.82 -9.28 -8.54
C ASP A 108 -0.56 -8.44 -8.37
N ILE A 109 -0.42 -7.84 -7.18
CA ILE A 109 0.84 -7.28 -6.70
C ILE A 109 1.43 -8.24 -5.67
N TRP A 110 2.68 -8.62 -5.88
CA TRP A 110 3.44 -9.43 -4.94
C TRP A 110 4.41 -8.56 -4.16
N SER A 111 4.38 -8.65 -2.84
CA SER A 111 5.23 -7.84 -1.96
C SER A 111 5.94 -8.71 -0.93
N LYS A 112 7.19 -8.36 -0.60
CA LYS A 112 7.97 -9.05 0.45
C LYS A 112 8.25 -8.07 1.59
N ALA A 113 8.16 -8.56 2.82
CA ALA A 113 8.43 -7.76 4.00
C ALA A 113 9.88 -7.23 3.98
N VAL A 114 10.06 -5.99 4.42
CA VAL A 114 11.38 -5.42 4.69
C VAL A 114 11.90 -6.03 5.99
N LYS A 115 13.18 -6.39 6.02
CA LYS A 115 13.83 -7.04 7.15
C LYS A 115 13.53 -6.31 8.46
N GLU A 116 13.15 -7.07 9.50
CA GLU A 116 12.91 -6.59 10.86
C GLU A 116 11.77 -5.56 11.04
N LEU A 117 11.04 -5.20 9.96
CA LEU A 117 9.98 -4.20 9.95
C LEU A 117 8.61 -4.82 9.61
N LYS A 118 7.90 -5.34 10.62
CA LYS A 118 6.55 -5.89 10.46
C LYS A 118 5.55 -4.89 9.87
N GLY A 119 4.88 -5.27 8.78
CA GLY A 119 3.90 -4.42 8.11
C GLY A 119 4.49 -3.53 7.02
N CYS A 120 5.81 -3.47 6.89
CA CYS A 120 6.53 -2.76 5.85
C CYS A 120 6.86 -3.74 4.73
N TYR A 121 6.33 -3.53 3.52
CA TYR A 121 6.53 -4.44 2.39
C TYR A 121 7.11 -3.70 1.19
N ARG A 122 8.08 -4.29 0.53
CA ARG A 122 8.54 -3.83 -0.79
C ARG A 122 7.65 -4.46 -1.85
N GLN A 123 7.06 -3.66 -2.74
CA GLN A 123 6.34 -4.17 -3.90
C GLN A 123 7.35 -4.68 -4.93
N LEU A 124 7.20 -5.93 -5.35
CA LEU A 124 8.19 -6.61 -6.19
C LEU A 124 7.75 -6.73 -7.65
N ILE A 125 6.49 -7.11 -7.89
CA ILE A 125 6.01 -7.50 -9.22
C ILE A 125 4.55 -7.06 -9.41
N ASP A 126 4.30 -6.38 -10.53
CA ASP A 126 2.98 -6.24 -11.15
C ASP A 126 2.89 -7.21 -12.33
N LEU A 127 1.83 -8.03 -12.40
CA LEU A 127 1.66 -9.07 -13.42
C LEU A 127 0.90 -8.60 -14.67
N THR A 128 0.44 -7.35 -14.73
CA THR A 128 -0.35 -6.83 -15.87
C THR A 128 0.47 -6.45 -17.08
N SER A 129 1.63 -5.83 -16.87
CA SER A 129 2.55 -5.53 -17.96
C SER A 129 3.52 -6.70 -18.14
N ASN A 130 3.68 -7.16 -19.39
CA ASN A 130 4.83 -8.00 -19.76
C ASN A 130 6.17 -7.22 -19.63
N GLU A 131 6.06 -5.92 -19.33
CA GLU A 131 7.11 -4.99 -18.99
C GLU A 131 7.09 -4.74 -17.47
N THR A 132 7.59 -5.67 -16.67
CA THR A 132 8.28 -5.21 -15.46
C THR A 132 9.59 -4.62 -15.96
N GLU A 133 9.60 -3.32 -16.25
CA GLU A 133 10.86 -2.59 -16.23
C GLU A 133 11.39 -2.73 -14.80
N ILE A 134 12.22 -3.73 -14.56
CA ILE A 134 12.89 -3.98 -13.27
C ILE A 134 13.66 -2.71 -12.83
N HIS A 135 14.03 -1.87 -13.79
CA HIS A 135 14.58 -0.53 -13.59
C HIS A 135 13.56 0.46 -12.98
N LEU A 136 12.28 0.37 -13.34
CA LEU A 136 11.19 1.08 -12.66
C LEU A 136 10.83 0.44 -11.31
N ALA A 137 11.02 -0.88 -11.14
CA ALA A 137 10.90 -1.53 -9.85
C ALA A 137 11.90 -0.97 -8.81
N LYS A 138 13.09 -0.54 -9.26
CA LYS A 138 14.05 0.22 -8.44
C LYS A 138 13.55 1.61 -8.05
N THR A 139 12.65 2.24 -8.83
CA THR A 139 11.90 3.45 -8.43
C THR A 139 10.60 3.17 -7.65
N LEU A 140 10.05 1.96 -7.77
CA LEU A 140 8.96 1.41 -6.92
C LEU A 140 9.47 0.87 -5.58
N ASN A 141 10.75 1.09 -5.26
CA ASN A 141 11.36 0.78 -3.96
C ASN A 141 10.80 1.64 -2.80
N SER A 142 9.74 2.41 -3.08
CA SER A 142 8.88 2.97 -2.05
C SER A 142 8.22 1.80 -1.33
N PRO A 143 8.45 1.61 -0.03
CA PRO A 143 7.79 0.54 0.69
C PRO A 143 6.26 0.70 0.61
N MET A 144 5.51 -0.26 1.12
CA MET A 144 4.07 -0.20 1.39
C MET A 144 3.87 -0.55 2.88
N LEU A 145 3.20 0.33 3.65
CA LEU A 145 2.94 0.08 5.05
C LEU A 145 1.49 -0.33 5.18
N LEU A 146 1.28 -1.53 5.70
CA LEU A 146 -0.02 -2.02 6.09
C LEU A 146 -0.20 -1.83 7.59
N HIS A 147 -1.38 -1.34 7.97
CA HIS A 147 -1.78 -1.20 9.36
C HIS A 147 -3.23 -1.59 9.54
N ILE A 148 -3.56 -2.28 10.63
CA ILE A 148 -4.95 -2.57 11.00
C ILE A 148 -5.29 -1.72 12.20
N LEU A 149 -6.32 -0.90 12.03
CA LEU A 149 -6.91 -0.09 13.08
C LEU A 149 -8.23 -0.72 13.52
N ASP A 150 -8.23 -1.35 14.68
CA ASP A 150 -9.43 -1.90 15.31
C ASP A 150 -10.22 -0.75 15.97
N THR A 151 -11.48 -0.55 15.56
CA THR A 151 -12.34 0.56 16.05
C THR A 151 -13.70 0.05 16.51
N GLY A 152 -14.49 0.92 17.16
CA GLY A 152 -15.90 0.64 17.48
C GLY A 152 -16.81 0.42 16.26
N TYR A 153 -16.34 0.72 15.04
CA TYR A 153 -17.05 0.46 13.79
C TYR A 153 -16.53 -0.79 13.05
N GLY A 154 -15.69 -1.58 13.71
CA GLY A 154 -14.95 -2.69 13.13
C GLY A 154 -13.55 -2.30 12.64
N PRO A 155 -12.82 -3.26 12.03
CA PRO A 155 -11.45 -3.04 11.62
C PRO A 155 -11.37 -2.24 10.32
N PHE A 156 -10.42 -1.31 10.27
CA PHE A 156 -9.95 -0.69 9.05
C PHE A 156 -8.57 -1.23 8.71
N LEU A 157 -8.38 -1.63 7.46
CA LEU A 157 -7.06 -1.85 6.91
C LEU A 157 -6.62 -0.55 6.22
N ILE A 158 -5.43 -0.09 6.53
CA ILE A 158 -4.84 1.13 6.01
C ILE A 158 -3.58 0.72 5.25
N GLN A 159 -3.55 1.03 3.96
CA GLN A 159 -2.35 0.88 3.12
C GLN A 159 -1.79 2.25 2.83
N LYS A 160 -0.60 2.53 3.35
CA LYS A 160 0.15 3.72 2.97
C LYS A 160 1.06 3.37 1.81
N LEU A 161 0.94 4.19 0.78
CA LEU A 161 1.85 4.21 -0.35
C LEU A 161 2.73 5.44 -0.14
N TRP A 162 4.03 5.33 -0.36
CA TRP A 162 4.90 6.50 -0.33
C TRP A 162 4.85 7.15 -1.73
N GLY A 163 4.68 8.47 -1.78
CA GLY A 163 4.49 9.23 -3.01
C GLY A 163 3.22 10.09 -3.00
N ARG A 164 2.52 10.18 -4.13
CA ARG A 164 1.41 11.13 -4.39
C ARG A 164 0.10 10.84 -3.63
N LEU A 165 0.05 9.75 -2.87
CA LEU A 165 -1.12 9.23 -2.15
C LEU A 165 -0.73 9.09 -0.67
N SER A 166 -1.53 9.59 0.28
CA SER A 166 -1.20 9.41 1.71
C SER A 166 -1.64 8.04 2.23
N ALA A 167 -2.86 7.60 1.91
CA ALA A 167 -3.36 6.29 2.30
C ALA A 167 -4.56 5.83 1.47
N VAL A 168 -4.66 4.52 1.24
CA VAL A 168 -5.88 3.81 0.84
C VAL A 168 -6.50 3.19 2.08
N VAL A 169 -7.80 3.34 2.25
CA VAL A 169 -8.55 2.85 3.42
C VAL A 169 -9.54 1.78 2.98
N TYR A 170 -9.47 0.64 3.65
CA TYR A 170 -10.31 -0.50 3.37
C TYR A 170 -11.19 -0.91 4.54
N ARG A 171 -12.31 -1.56 4.22
CA ARG A 171 -13.17 -2.27 5.18
C ARG A 171 -13.53 -3.66 4.67
N ARG A 172 -13.97 -4.52 5.58
CA ARG A 172 -14.49 -5.86 5.21
C ARG A 172 -15.77 -5.76 4.39
N GLU A 173 -16.60 -4.76 4.68
CA GLU A 173 -17.83 -4.46 3.96
C GLU A 173 -17.65 -3.26 3.01
N PRO A 174 -18.36 -3.22 1.87
CA PRO A 174 -18.31 -2.10 0.96
C PRO A 174 -18.95 -0.84 1.58
N GLY A 175 -18.36 0.31 1.29
CA GLY A 175 -18.86 1.62 1.71
C GLY A 175 -18.59 1.97 3.18
N THR A 176 -18.62 3.28 3.45
CA THR A 176 -18.56 3.84 4.81
C THR A 176 -19.10 5.25 4.81
N ALA A 177 -19.56 5.72 5.97
CA ALA A 177 -19.87 7.13 6.17
C ALA A 177 -18.60 7.90 6.55
N ILE A 178 -18.54 9.18 6.17
CA ILE A 178 -17.34 10.03 6.35
C ILE A 178 -16.98 10.23 7.83
N ASP A 179 -17.98 10.28 8.71
CA ASP A 179 -17.84 10.43 10.16
C ASP A 179 -17.17 9.21 10.81
N LYS A 180 -17.38 8.02 10.25
CA LYS A 180 -16.73 6.77 10.70
C LYS A 180 -15.25 6.70 10.36
N LEU A 181 -14.75 7.57 9.47
CA LEU A 181 -13.32 7.66 9.11
C LEU A 181 -12.51 8.57 10.04
N ARG A 182 -13.14 9.17 11.06
CA ARG A 182 -12.45 10.01 12.04
C ARG A 182 -11.28 9.31 12.74
N PRO A 183 -11.40 8.05 13.23
CA PRO A 183 -10.27 7.37 13.86
C PRO A 183 -9.10 7.14 12.90
N VAL A 184 -9.39 6.89 11.62
CA VAL A 184 -8.36 6.75 10.58
C VAL A 184 -7.63 8.09 10.40
N LYS A 185 -8.35 9.20 10.29
CA LYS A 185 -7.74 10.52 10.16
C LYS A 185 -6.87 10.85 11.37
N GLU A 186 -7.38 10.65 12.59
CA GLU A 186 -6.64 10.88 13.84
C GLU A 186 -5.36 10.03 13.89
N PHE A 187 -5.46 8.73 13.57
CA PHE A 187 -4.31 7.84 13.49
C PHE A 187 -3.26 8.36 12.49
N LEU A 188 -3.67 8.79 11.30
CA LEU A 188 -2.74 9.32 10.31
C LEU A 188 -2.09 10.64 10.75
N SER A 189 -2.84 11.50 11.44
CA SER A 189 -2.36 12.81 11.90
C SER A 189 -1.25 12.71 12.94
N LEU A 190 -1.19 11.62 13.70
CA LEU A 190 -0.11 11.38 14.67
C LEU A 190 1.28 11.35 14.02
N TYR A 191 1.36 11.09 12.71
CA TYR A 191 2.63 10.87 12.01
C TYR A 191 2.97 11.95 10.99
N ARG A 192 1.96 12.55 10.33
CA ARG A 192 2.17 13.58 9.30
C ARG A 192 1.59 14.96 9.66
N GLY A 193 1.07 15.12 10.87
CA GLY A 193 0.40 16.35 11.28
C GLY A 193 -0.96 16.49 10.61
N THR A 194 -1.24 17.62 9.98
CA THR A 194 -2.55 17.85 9.36
C THR A 194 -2.74 16.95 8.13
N VAL A 195 -3.77 16.11 8.17
CA VAL A 195 -4.14 15.23 7.07
C VAL A 195 -5.37 15.76 6.34
N GLU A 196 -5.35 15.63 5.01
CA GLU A 196 -6.46 15.98 4.14
C GLU A 196 -7.77 15.27 4.48
N LYS A 197 -8.89 15.85 4.01
CA LYS A 197 -10.19 15.21 4.19
C LYS A 197 -10.25 13.91 3.37
N PRO A 198 -10.72 12.79 3.94
CA PRO A 198 -10.91 11.56 3.18
C PRO A 198 -11.88 11.78 2.01
N LYS A 199 -11.50 11.27 0.84
CA LYS A 199 -12.34 11.18 -0.35
C LYS A 199 -12.98 9.79 -0.34
N LEU A 200 -14.29 9.73 -0.15
CA LEU A 200 -15.02 8.47 -0.16
C LEU A 200 -14.99 7.86 -1.57
N CYS A 201 -14.84 6.55 -1.64
CA CYS A 201 -15.22 5.86 -2.85
C CYS A 201 -16.75 5.88 -2.93
N ASN A 202 -17.29 6.32 -4.06
CA ASN A 202 -18.71 6.25 -4.32
C ASN A 202 -18.95 5.02 -5.20
N ALA A 203 -19.77 4.08 -4.74
CA ALA A 203 -20.10 2.84 -5.46
C ALA A 203 -20.99 3.08 -6.70
N LEU A 204 -20.96 4.27 -7.29
CA LEU A 204 -21.74 4.60 -8.46
C LEU A 204 -21.11 3.93 -9.70
N GLN A 205 -21.79 2.85 -10.10
CA GLN A 205 -21.81 2.20 -11.42
C GLN A 205 -20.69 1.21 -11.77
N VAL A 206 -20.73 0.03 -11.15
CA VAL A 206 -20.54 -1.21 -11.93
C VAL A 206 -21.88 -1.47 -12.60
N SER A 207 -22.02 -1.12 -13.88
CA SER A 207 -23.16 -1.56 -14.68
C SER A 207 -23.16 -3.10 -14.67
N ARG A 208 -24.24 -3.68 -14.15
CA ARG A 208 -24.57 -5.06 -14.51
C ARG A 208 -24.68 -5.09 -16.05
N PRO A 209 -24.09 -6.05 -16.75
CA PRO A 209 -24.55 -6.34 -18.10
C PRO A 209 -25.96 -6.90 -17.94
N ASP A 210 -26.96 -6.03 -18.05
CA ASP A 210 -28.35 -6.45 -18.10
C ASP A 210 -28.51 -7.41 -19.28
N SER A 211 -29.20 -8.50 -18.97
CA SER A 211 -29.70 -9.53 -19.85
C SER A 211 -29.90 -9.10 -21.31
N VAL A 212 -29.20 -9.79 -22.21
CA VAL A 212 -29.59 -9.86 -23.63
C VAL A 212 -30.93 -10.60 -23.71
N ILE A 213 -32.03 -9.88 -23.54
CA ILE A 213 -33.33 -10.27 -24.10
C ILE A 213 -33.39 -9.58 -25.45
N ASN A 214 -32.96 -10.28 -26.50
CA ASN A 214 -33.19 -9.81 -27.86
C ASN A 214 -34.36 -10.58 -28.45
N ASN A 215 -35.46 -9.84 -28.58
CA ASN A 215 -36.70 -10.22 -29.26
C ASN A 215 -36.41 -10.76 -30.66
N LYS A 216 -36.45 -12.09 -30.83
CA LYS A 216 -36.84 -12.70 -32.09
C LYS A 216 -38.34 -12.90 -32.03
N ASP A 217 -39.10 -11.86 -32.35
CA ASP A 217 -40.47 -11.96 -32.85
C ASP A 217 -40.96 -10.56 -33.21
N LYS A 218 -40.74 -10.21 -34.49
CA LYS A 218 -41.51 -9.30 -35.33
C LYS A 218 -40.58 -8.78 -36.42
N ILE A 219 -40.75 -9.34 -37.61
CA ILE A 219 -40.84 -8.66 -38.92
C ILE A 219 -40.68 -9.78 -39.96
N LEU A 220 -41.83 -10.29 -40.41
CA LEU A 220 -42.04 -10.87 -41.74
C LEU A 220 -43.52 -10.62 -42.05
N GLN A 221 -43.77 -9.40 -42.54
CA GLN A 221 -44.84 -9.08 -43.47
C GLN A 221 -44.17 -8.49 -44.70
#